data_AF-A0A167IJP6-F1
#
_entry.id   AF-A0A167IJP6-F1
#
_cell.length_a   1.000
_cell.length_b   1.000
_cell.length_c   1.000
_cell.angle_alpha   90.00
_cell.angle_beta   90.00
_cell.angle_gamma   90.00
#
_symmetry.space_group_name_H-M   'P 1'
#
loop_
_entity.id
_entity.type
_entity.pdbx_description
1 polymer ?
#
loop_
_entity_poly.entity_id
_entity_poly.type
_entity_poly.pdbx_seq_one_letter_code
_entity_poly.pdbx_strand_id
1 'polypeptide(L)'
;MFLLLMSVLGMAQAATVSTVEEIEETESSIVTVSRSLDVPDEIVPAVMPYMMCVTAKQYDTVQSDGEPIDLTDQPENCDQLRTDAVEYGAELYRKHGVGDNEENRRNRVLAFLDEFDDFQAPYKAPMAEPVTEQD
;
A
#
# COMPACT_ATOMS: atom_id res chain seq x y z
N MET A 1 -15.52 -37.95 -59.42
CA MET A 1 -15.99 -36.55 -59.38
C MET A 1 -16.29 -36.24 -57.92
N PHE A 2 -15.55 -35.29 -57.34
CA PHE A 2 -15.73 -34.62 -56.03
C PHE A 2 -15.61 -35.49 -54.77
N LEU A 3 -15.12 -35.04 -53.61
CA LEU A 3 -14.19 -34.03 -53.07
C LEU A 3 -14.38 -34.17 -51.52
N LEU A 4 -13.50 -33.57 -50.70
CA LEU A 4 -13.69 -33.28 -49.26
C LEU A 4 -13.36 -34.45 -48.27
N LEU A 5 -12.76 -34.26 -47.08
CA LEU A 5 -12.37 -33.08 -46.30
C LEU A 5 -11.39 -33.51 -45.19
N MET A 6 -10.58 -32.55 -44.74
CA MET A 6 -9.73 -32.55 -43.54
C MET A 6 -10.47 -33.03 -42.28
N SER A 7 -9.78 -33.77 -41.39
CA SER A 7 -10.12 -33.85 -39.95
C SER A 7 -8.95 -34.43 -39.15
N VAL A 8 -8.03 -33.56 -38.70
CA VAL A 8 -7.21 -33.81 -37.52
C VAL A 8 -8.02 -33.31 -36.33
N LEU A 9 -8.62 -34.23 -35.58
CA LEU A 9 -9.25 -33.93 -34.29
C LEU A 9 -8.41 -34.61 -33.21
N GLY A 10 -7.44 -33.86 -32.70
CA GLY A 10 -6.86 -34.11 -31.38
C GLY A 10 -7.93 -33.78 -30.35
N MET A 11 -8.36 -34.78 -29.59
CA MET A 11 -9.42 -34.63 -28.60
C MET A 11 -8.97 -33.75 -27.44
N ALA A 12 -9.93 -32.91 -27.04
CA ALA A 12 -9.83 -31.87 -26.05
C ALA A 12 -9.76 -32.41 -24.61
N GLN A 13 -9.41 -31.46 -23.75
CA GLN A 13 -9.37 -31.47 -22.29
C GLN A 13 -10.66 -32.01 -21.65
N ALA A 14 -10.53 -32.60 -20.46
CA ALA A 14 -11.03 -32.00 -19.21
C ALA A 14 -10.96 -33.07 -18.11
N ALA A 15 -10.01 -32.86 -17.20
CA ALA A 15 -9.97 -33.57 -15.93
C ALA A 15 -11.21 -33.17 -15.11
N THR A 16 -11.94 -34.20 -14.68
CA THR A 16 -12.71 -34.31 -13.44
C THR A 16 -13.01 -33.01 -12.70
N VAL A 17 -14.28 -32.60 -12.77
CA VAL A 17 -14.95 -31.75 -11.79
C VAL A 17 -14.79 -32.36 -10.40
N SER A 18 -14.19 -31.63 -9.48
CA SER A 18 -14.31 -31.83 -8.05
C SER A 18 -14.41 -30.46 -7.40
N THR A 19 -15.65 -30.05 -7.12
CA THR A 19 -16.08 -29.14 -6.05
C THR A 19 -15.01 -28.19 -5.51
N VAL A 20 -14.95 -26.98 -6.07
CA VAL A 20 -14.38 -25.82 -5.38
C VAL A 20 -15.47 -25.35 -4.42
N GLU A 21 -15.16 -25.40 -3.13
CA GLU A 21 -15.87 -24.70 -2.07
C GLU A 21 -16.23 -23.28 -2.53
N GLU A 22 -17.49 -22.90 -2.45
CA GLU A 22 -17.91 -21.50 -2.43
C GLU A 22 -17.20 -20.84 -1.25
N ILE A 23 -16.08 -20.17 -1.53
CA ILE A 23 -15.54 -19.18 -0.61
C ILE A 23 -16.44 -17.97 -0.83
N GLU A 24 -17.31 -17.69 0.14
CA GLU A 24 -18.02 -16.42 0.23
C GLU A 24 -16.99 -15.30 0.15
N GLU A 25 -16.93 -14.62 -1.00
CA GLU A 25 -16.23 -13.36 -1.18
C GLU A 25 -16.92 -12.32 -0.31
N THR A 26 -16.53 -12.28 0.96
CA THR A 26 -16.61 -11.06 1.74
C THR A 26 -15.51 -10.16 1.19
N GLU A 27 -15.90 -9.17 0.38
CA GLU A 27 -15.03 -8.15 -0.21
C GLU A 27 -14.28 -7.34 0.86
N SER A 28 -13.26 -7.94 1.47
CA SER A 28 -12.17 -7.22 2.10
C SER A 28 -11.08 -7.13 1.05
N SER A 29 -10.97 -5.96 0.42
CA SER A 29 -9.90 -5.67 -0.54
C SER A 29 -8.57 -5.64 0.20
N ILE A 30 -7.99 -6.82 0.44
CA ILE A 30 -6.64 -6.98 0.99
C ILE A 30 -5.68 -6.65 -0.15
N VAL A 31 -5.29 -5.38 -0.22
CA VAL A 31 -4.26 -4.93 -1.17
C VAL A 31 -2.94 -5.58 -0.79
N THR A 32 -2.40 -6.43 -1.66
CA THR A 32 -1.06 -7.00 -1.49
C THR A 32 -0.03 -5.96 -1.93
N VAL A 33 0.49 -5.23 -0.95
CA VAL A 33 1.52 -4.20 -1.17
C VAL A 33 2.85 -4.89 -1.53
N SER A 34 3.22 -4.86 -2.81
CA SER A 34 4.44 -5.52 -3.32
C SER A 34 5.74 -4.72 -3.10
N ARG A 35 5.65 -3.55 -2.47
CA ARG A 35 6.77 -2.67 -2.13
C ARG A 35 6.79 -2.45 -0.62
N SER A 36 7.91 -2.72 0.03
CA SER A 36 8.13 -2.35 1.43
C SER A 36 8.88 -1.03 1.47
N LEU A 37 8.36 -0.04 2.20
CA LEU A 37 9.12 1.15 2.55
C LEU A 37 10.03 0.81 3.73
N ASP A 38 11.34 0.99 3.58
CA ASP A 38 12.29 0.80 4.69
C ASP A 38 12.31 2.07 5.55
N VAL A 39 11.71 2.00 6.74
CA VAL A 39 11.65 3.13 7.66
C VAL A 39 12.93 3.15 8.49
N PRO A 40 13.74 4.23 8.48
CA PRO A 40 14.94 4.28 9.30
C PRO A 40 14.57 4.24 10.80
N ASP A 41 15.08 3.24 11.52
CA ASP A 41 14.80 2.97 12.93
C ASP A 41 14.93 4.22 13.82
N GLU A 42 15.88 5.10 13.49
CA GLU A 42 16.16 6.32 14.27
C GLU A 42 15.01 7.32 14.26
N ILE A 43 14.19 7.34 13.20
CA ILE A 43 13.12 8.34 13.02
C ILE A 43 11.72 7.75 13.07
N VAL A 44 11.57 6.42 13.17
CA VAL A 44 10.28 5.73 13.34
C VAL A 44 9.32 6.48 14.29
N PRO A 45 9.69 6.82 15.54
CA PRO A 45 8.74 7.47 16.45
C PRO A 45 8.31 8.87 16.00
N ALA A 46 9.08 9.54 15.13
CA ALA A 46 8.73 10.85 14.58
C ALA A 46 7.81 10.76 13.36
N VAL A 47 8.03 9.79 12.47
CA VAL A 47 7.32 9.72 11.19
C VAL A 47 6.02 8.92 11.25
N MET A 48 5.91 7.96 12.19
CA MET A 48 4.74 7.07 12.30
C MET A 48 3.40 7.80 12.45
N PRO A 49 3.25 8.87 13.27
CA PRO A 49 1.98 9.59 13.38
C PRO A 49 1.51 10.16 12.04
N TYR A 50 2.41 10.74 11.26
CA TYR A 50 2.09 11.25 9.93
C TYR A 50 1.77 10.12 8.95
N MET A 51 2.55 9.03 8.97
CA MET A 51 2.29 7.87 8.10
C MET A 51 0.92 7.25 8.37
N MET A 52 0.54 7.09 9.64
CA MET A 52 -0.78 6.61 10.03
C MET A 52 -1.88 7.58 9.58
N CYS A 53 -1.70 8.89 9.74
CA CYS A 53 -2.65 9.91 9.28
C CYS A 53 -2.94 9.83 7.77
N VAL A 54 -1.89 9.73 6.94
CA VAL A 54 -2.04 9.63 5.48
C VAL A 54 -2.65 8.29 5.07
N THR A 55 -2.36 7.22 5.80
CA THR A 55 -2.93 5.89 5.55
C THR A 55 -4.41 5.85 5.92
N ALA A 56 -4.80 6.48 7.03
CA ALA A 56 -6.19 6.58 7.49
C ALA A 56 -7.10 7.33 6.52
N LYS A 57 -6.53 8.25 5.72
CA LYS A 57 -7.28 8.92 4.64
C LYS A 57 -7.70 7.99 3.51
N GLN A 58 -7.14 6.78 3.45
CA GLN A 58 -7.36 5.81 2.39
C GLN A 58 -8.00 4.51 2.91
N TYR A 59 -7.78 4.17 4.17
CA TYR A 59 -8.24 2.92 4.77
C TYR A 59 -8.78 3.16 6.18
N ASP A 60 -9.94 2.58 6.48
CA ASP A 60 -10.50 2.58 7.84
C ASP A 60 -9.79 1.56 8.75
N THR A 61 -9.15 0.54 8.17
CA THR A 61 -8.45 -0.51 8.93
C THR A 61 -7.26 -1.04 8.12
N VAL A 62 -6.15 -1.33 8.79
CA VAL A 62 -4.97 -1.98 8.20
C VAL A 62 -4.54 -3.19 9.04
N GLN A 63 -3.92 -4.21 8.44
CA GLN A 63 -3.31 -5.31 9.21
C GLN A 63 -1.87 -4.96 9.60
N SER A 64 -1.54 -5.14 10.87
CA SER A 64 -0.17 -5.08 11.39
C SER A 64 0.08 -6.30 12.28
N ASP A 65 1.12 -7.07 11.99
CA ASP A 65 1.47 -8.30 12.72
C ASP A 65 0.30 -9.31 12.84
N GLY A 66 -0.60 -9.32 11.85
CA GLY A 66 -1.79 -10.17 11.82
C GLY A 66 -2.99 -9.63 12.60
N GLU A 67 -2.86 -8.50 13.28
CA GLU A 67 -3.95 -7.85 14.01
C GLU A 67 -4.48 -6.64 13.23
N PRO A 68 -5.81 -6.44 13.18
CA PRO A 68 -6.39 -5.24 12.58
C PRO A 68 -6.13 -4.02 13.47
N ILE A 69 -5.63 -2.96 12.86
CA ILE A 69 -5.51 -1.62 13.45
C ILE A 69 -6.61 -0.76 12.86
N ASP A 70 -7.48 -0.27 13.74
CA ASP A 70 -8.50 0.73 13.42
C ASP A 70 -7.86 2.12 13.23
N LEU A 71 -8.18 2.75 12.11
CA LEU A 71 -7.66 4.06 11.72
C LEU A 71 -8.74 5.15 11.69
N THR A 72 -9.98 4.89 12.08
CA THR A 72 -11.07 5.88 12.00
C THR A 72 -10.86 7.09 12.91
N ASP A 73 -10.11 6.93 14.01
CA ASP A 73 -9.87 7.97 15.01
C ASP A 73 -8.55 8.74 14.80
N GLN A 74 -7.97 8.70 13.60
CA GLN A 74 -6.71 9.41 13.31
C GLN A 74 -6.91 10.92 13.15
N PRO A 75 -5.89 11.75 13.49
CA PRO A 75 -5.98 13.20 13.35
C PRO A 75 -6.23 13.62 11.90
N GLU A 76 -7.11 14.59 11.64
CA GLU A 76 -7.38 15.03 10.26
C GLU A 76 -6.22 15.86 9.65
N ASN A 77 -5.46 16.56 10.50
CA ASN A 77 -4.43 17.50 10.11
C ASN A 77 -3.06 16.83 9.93
N CYS A 78 -2.91 16.08 8.83
CA CYS A 78 -1.63 15.46 8.49
C CYS A 78 -0.51 16.48 8.20
N ASP A 79 -0.82 17.74 7.82
CA ASP A 79 0.20 18.74 7.50
C ASP A 79 0.97 19.18 8.76
N GLN A 80 0.27 19.33 9.88
CA GLN A 80 0.92 19.59 11.17
C GLN A 80 1.79 18.40 11.58
N LEU A 81 1.26 17.17 11.46
CA LEU A 81 2.02 15.96 11.78
C LEU A 81 3.26 15.80 10.89
N ARG A 82 3.19 16.22 9.62
CA ARG A 82 4.35 16.26 8.72
C ARG A 82 5.41 17.22 9.22
N THR A 83 5.00 18.41 9.66
CA THR A 83 5.90 19.42 10.22
C THR A 83 6.57 18.91 11.49
N ASP A 84 5.78 18.34 12.41
CA ASP A 84 6.26 17.78 13.67
C ASP A 84 7.22 16.60 13.42
N ALA A 85 6.92 15.75 12.43
CA ALA A 85 7.78 14.63 12.03
C ALA A 85 9.16 15.12 11.56
N VAL A 86 9.21 16.22 10.78
CA VAL A 86 10.48 16.79 10.30
C VAL A 86 11.28 17.39 11.44
N GLU A 87 10.65 18.14 12.34
CA GLU A 87 11.32 18.75 13.49
C GLU A 87 11.85 17.68 14.45
N TYR A 88 11.00 16.74 14.84
CA TYR A 88 11.38 15.69 15.79
C TYR A 88 12.34 14.67 15.17
N GLY A 89 12.13 14.28 13.91
CA GLY A 89 13.03 13.38 13.18
C GLY A 89 14.43 13.99 13.01
N ALA A 90 14.53 15.29 12.72
CA ALA A 90 15.82 15.97 12.64
C ALA A 90 16.54 16.01 14.01
N GLU A 91 15.79 16.15 15.11
CA GLU A 91 16.32 16.07 16.46
C GLU A 91 16.81 14.65 16.81
N LEU A 92 16.08 13.61 16.38
CA LEU A 92 16.52 12.22 16.53
C LEU A 92 17.81 11.97 15.76
N TYR A 93 17.87 12.34 14.48
CA TYR A 93 19.11 12.25 13.71
C TYR A 93 20.28 12.99 14.38
N ARG A 94 20.04 14.16 14.98
CA ARG A 94 21.06 14.88 15.74
C ARG A 94 21.58 14.05 16.91
N LYS A 95 20.68 13.41 17.68
CA LYS A 95 21.05 12.54 18.82
C LYS A 95 21.82 11.29 18.37
N HIS A 96 21.49 10.76 17.19
CA HIS A 96 22.14 9.59 16.61
C HIS A 96 23.42 9.90 15.81
N GLY A 97 23.82 11.17 15.71
CA GLY A 97 25.02 11.57 14.97
C GLY A 97 24.89 11.46 13.44
N VAL A 98 23.65 11.50 12.93
CA VAL A 98 23.34 11.45 11.50
C VAL A 98 23.23 12.85 10.93
N GLY A 99 23.91 13.12 9.80
CA GLY A 99 23.82 14.37 9.05
C GLY A 99 24.69 15.51 9.59
N ASP A 100 25.31 16.27 8.68
CA ASP A 100 26.36 17.23 9.00
C ASP A 100 25.84 18.53 9.65
N ASN A 101 24.59 18.88 9.37
CA ASN A 101 23.95 20.09 9.90
C ASN A 101 22.42 19.90 10.01
N GLU A 102 21.73 20.88 10.60
CA GLU A 102 20.28 20.83 10.81
C GLU A 102 19.48 20.72 9.51
N GLU A 103 19.87 21.47 8.47
CA GLU A 103 19.21 21.44 7.18
C GLU A 103 19.33 20.06 6.53
N ASN A 104 20.51 19.44 6.56
CA ASN A 104 20.72 18.09 6.04
C ASN A 104 19.85 17.06 6.77
N ARG A 105 19.71 17.18 8.09
CA ARG A 105 18.85 16.29 8.89
C ARG A 105 17.38 16.45 8.53
N ARG A 106 16.89 17.69 8.44
CA ARG A 106 15.50 17.97 8.02
C ARG A 106 15.24 17.47 6.60
N ASN A 107 16.16 17.72 5.67
CA ASN A 107 16.02 17.28 4.27
C ASN A 107 16.01 15.75 4.15
N ARG A 108 16.74 15.02 4.99
CA ARG A 108 16.67 13.55 5.04
C ARG A 108 15.31 13.05 5.50
N VAL A 109 14.74 13.65 6.55
CA VAL A 109 13.39 13.29 7.00
C VAL A 109 12.36 13.64 5.93
N LEU A 110 12.44 14.83 5.33
CA LEU A 110 11.57 15.26 4.24
C LEU A 110 11.64 14.30 3.05
N ALA A 111 12.84 13.90 2.61
CA ALA A 111 13.01 12.97 1.50
C ALA A 111 12.33 11.62 1.77
N PHE A 112 12.42 11.12 3.00
CA PHE A 112 11.71 9.90 3.41
C PHE A 112 10.19 10.09 3.37
N LEU A 113 9.68 11.21 3.90
CA LEU A 113 8.24 11.50 3.89
C LEU A 113 7.70 11.66 2.46
N ASP A 114 8.48 12.26 1.55
CA ASP A 114 8.14 12.39 0.14
C ASP A 114 8.10 11.02 -0.56
N GLU A 115 9.06 10.13 -0.26
CA GLU A 115 9.06 8.76 -0.78
C GLU A 115 7.84 7.96 -0.29
N PHE A 116 7.45 8.14 0.98
CA PHE A 116 6.23 7.56 1.52
C PHE A 116 4.96 8.11 0.83
N ASP A 117 4.89 9.41 0.59
CA ASP A 117 3.75 10.02 -0.11
C ASP A 117 3.63 9.49 -1.56
N ASP A 118 4.76 9.35 -2.26
CA ASP A 118 4.83 8.76 -3.61
C ASP A 118 4.43 7.28 -3.59
N PHE A 119 4.81 6.56 -2.55
CA PHE A 119 4.41 5.17 -2.33
C PHE A 119 2.89 5.03 -2.14
N GLN A 120 2.26 5.99 -1.45
CA GLN A 120 0.81 6.02 -1.22
C GLN A 120 0.03 6.54 -2.45
N ALA A 121 0.66 7.28 -3.36
CA ALA A 121 -0.01 7.94 -4.48
C ALA A 121 -0.86 7.02 -5.40
N PRO A 122 -0.43 5.78 -5.76
CA PRO A 122 -1.24 4.88 -6.59
C PRO A 122 -2.56 4.48 -5.95
N TYR A 123 -2.63 4.47 -4.61
CA TYR A 123 -3.81 4.08 -3.84
C TYR A 123 -4.76 5.27 -3.57
N LYS A 124 -4.30 6.51 -3.82
CA LYS A 124 -5.14 7.73 -3.82
C LYS A 124 -5.97 7.90 -5.10
N ALA A 125 -5.61 7.23 -6.20
CA ALA A 125 -6.44 7.23 -7.40
C ALA A 125 -7.71 6.41 -7.12
N PRO A 126 -8.91 6.88 -7.52
CA PRO A 126 -10.10 6.04 -7.40
C PRO A 126 -9.79 4.74 -8.15
N MET A 127 -9.82 3.62 -7.44
CA MET A 127 -9.77 2.30 -8.04
C MET A 127 -10.81 2.34 -9.16
N ALA A 128 -10.33 2.32 -10.41
CA ALA A 128 -11.18 2.53 -11.58
C ALA A 128 -12.37 1.58 -11.46
N GLU A 129 -13.57 2.16 -11.57
CA GLU A 129 -14.85 1.46 -11.42
C GLU A 129 -14.79 0.10 -12.13
N PRO A 130 -15.37 -0.96 -11.53
CA PRO A 130 -15.39 -2.27 -12.15
C PRO A 130 -15.97 -2.11 -13.55
N VAL A 131 -15.22 -2.60 -14.55
CA VAL A 131 -15.68 -2.66 -15.94
C VAL A 131 -16.97 -3.46 -15.91
N THR A 132 -18.09 -2.76 -16.05
CA THR A 132 -19.38 -3.40 -16.28
C THR A 132 -19.29 -3.98 -17.69
N GLU A 133 -18.96 -5.27 -17.79
CA GLU A 133 -19.29 -6.05 -18.98
C GLU A 133 -20.82 -6.00 -19.11
N GLN A 134 -21.27 -5.13 -20.02
CA GLN A 134 -22.63 -5.17 -20.54
C GLN A 134 -22.72 -6.35 -21.51
N ASP A 135 -23.41 -7.40 -21.09
CA ASP A 135 -24.10 -8.33 -22.00
C ASP A 135 -25.53 -7.82 -22.28
#